data_AF-A0A4V6XAR9-F1
#
_entry.id   AF-A0A4V6XAR9-F1
#
_cell.length_a   1.000
_cell.length_b   1.000
_cell.length_c   1.000
_cell.angle_alpha   90.00
_cell.angle_beta   90.00
_cell.angle_gamma   90.00
#
_symmetry.space_group_name_H-M   'P 1'
#
loop_
_entity.id
_entity.type
_entity.pdbx_description
1 polymer ?
#
loop_
_entity_poly.entity_id
_entity_poly.type
_entity_poly.pdbx_seq_one_letter_code
_entity_poly.pdbx_strand_id
1 'polypeptide(L)'
;MVYLIHFQEKLHHAQHYIGYVDKNLKQRIKKHRSNKGAKLLMAVNNEGIQWEVVRIWEQGDRELERRLKNRKKSRCFCPVCRNNH
;
A
#
# COMPACT_ATOMS: atom_id res chain seq x y z
N MET A 1 11.77 4.68 -3.64
CA MET A 1 11.01 4.50 -2.39
C MET A 1 9.98 3.38 -2.54
N VAL A 2 9.90 2.47 -1.57
CA VAL A 2 8.79 1.50 -1.44
C VAL A 2 7.86 1.97 -0.33
N TYR A 3 6.56 1.76 -0.46
CA TYR A 3 5.57 2.12 0.55
C TYR A 3 4.54 1.00 0.72
N LEU A 4 3.98 0.93 1.93
CA LEU A 4 2.91 0.03 2.32
C LEU A 4 1.68 0.84 2.69
N ILE A 5 0.56 0.49 2.08
CA ILE A 5 -0.76 1.00 2.41
C ILE A 5 -1.52 -0.08 3.18
N HIS A 6 -2.22 0.35 4.23
CA HIS A 6 -3.21 -0.44 4.97
C HIS A 6 -4.61 0.03 4.61
N PHE A 7 -5.52 -0.92 4.39
CA PHE A 7 -6.95 -0.64 4.23
C PHE A 7 -7.64 -0.88 5.57
N GLN A 8 -8.49 0.07 6.00
CA GLN A 8 -9.24 -0.08 7.25
C GLN A 8 -10.15 -1.31 7.22
N GLU A 9 -10.69 -1.63 6.05
CA GLU A 9 -11.46 -2.84 5.79
C GLU A 9 -10.85 -3.65 4.64
N LYS A 10 -11.16 -4.96 4.61
CA LYS A 10 -10.68 -5.83 3.54
C LYS A 10 -11.50 -5.60 2.27
N LEU A 11 -10.82 -5.35 1.16
CA LEU A 11 -11.42 -5.50 -0.17
C LEU A 11 -11.26 -6.96 -0.62
N HIS A 12 -12.33 -7.74 -0.49
CA HIS A 12 -12.28 -9.21 -0.63
C HIS A 12 -11.20 -9.82 0.28
N HIS A 13 -10.12 -10.33 -0.30
CA HIS A 13 -8.98 -10.93 0.43
C HIS A 13 -7.82 -9.94 0.64
N ALA A 14 -7.87 -8.75 0.03
CA ALA A 14 -6.78 -7.77 0.08
C ALA A 14 -7.02 -6.75 1.20
N GLN A 15 -6.03 -6.57 2.07
CA GLN A 15 -6.03 -5.54 3.12
C GLN A 15 -4.81 -4.61 3.03
N HIS A 16 -3.89 -4.91 2.12
CA HIS A 16 -2.61 -4.23 2.03
C HIS A 16 -2.22 -4.03 0.58
N TYR A 17 -1.56 -2.92 0.30
CA TYR A 17 -0.95 -2.66 -1.00
C TYR A 17 0.49 -2.21 -0.82
N ILE A 18 1.41 -2.89 -1.50
CA ILE A 18 2.82 -2.50 -1.56
C ILE A 18 3.09 -1.93 -2.94
N GLY A 19 3.65 -0.72 -2.98
CA GLY A 19 4.00 -0.06 -4.23
C GLY A 19 5.39 0.56 -4.20
N TYR A 20 5.97 0.69 -5.39
CA TYR A 20 7.19 1.46 -5.63
C TYR A 20 6.89 2.83 -6.27
N VAL A 21 7.72 3.81 -5.96
CA VAL A 21 7.80 5.09 -6.68
C VAL A 21 9.24 5.61 -6.70
N ASP A 22 9.68 6.15 -7.83
CA ASP A 22 11.04 6.68 -7.98
C ASP A 22 11.30 7.90 -7.09
N LYS A 23 10.51 8.98 -7.24
CA LYS A 23 10.81 10.27 -6.59
C LYS A 23 9.67 10.91 -5.81
N ASN A 24 8.43 10.85 -6.29
CA ASN A 24 7.35 11.66 -5.73
C ASN A 24 6.22 10.81 -5.13
N LEU A 25 6.39 10.40 -3.87
CA LEU A 25 5.37 9.64 -3.14
C LEU A 25 4.08 10.44 -2.98
N LYS A 26 4.15 11.72 -2.62
CA LYS A 26 2.96 12.58 -2.46
C LYS A 26 2.10 12.62 -3.74
N GLN A 27 2.72 12.82 -4.90
CA GLN A 27 2.03 12.81 -6.18
C GLN A 27 1.45 11.42 -6.50
N ARG A 28 2.17 10.35 -6.18
CA ARG A 28 1.68 8.98 -6.37
C ARG A 28 0.45 8.69 -5.50
N ILE A 29 0.46 9.12 -4.24
CA ILE A 29 -0.70 9.00 -3.34
C ILE A 29 -1.88 9.83 -3.85
N LYS A 30 -1.65 11.06 -4.34
CA LYS A 30 -2.71 11.86 -4.98
C LYS A 30 -3.36 11.14 -6.16
N LYS A 31 -2.55 10.51 -7.04
CA LYS A 31 -3.07 9.71 -8.17
C LYS A 31 -3.92 8.53 -7.69
N HIS A 32 -3.50 7.85 -6.63
CA HIS A 32 -4.29 6.76 -6.04
C HIS A 32 -5.59 7.27 -5.44
N ARG A 33 -5.59 8.40 -4.74
CA ARG A 33 -6.82 9.04 -4.21
C ARG A 33 -7.78 9.49 -5.31
N SER A 34 -7.26 9.91 -6.46
CA SER A 34 -8.07 10.41 -7.58
C SER A 34 -8.47 9.31 -8.59
N ASN A 35 -8.42 8.02 -8.22
CA ASN A 35 -8.71 6.90 -9.12
C ASN A 35 -7.88 6.85 -10.42
N LYS A 36 -6.68 7.45 -10.44
CA LYS A 36 -5.73 7.44 -11.58
C LYS A 36 -4.49 6.59 -11.27
N GLY A 37 -4.65 5.66 -10.33
CA GLY A 37 -3.59 4.89 -9.70
C GLY A 37 -3.63 3.41 -10.06
N ALA A 38 -3.30 2.57 -9.08
CA ALA A 38 -3.42 1.12 -9.24
C ALA A 38 -4.90 0.70 -9.24
N LYS A 39 -5.28 -0.26 -10.11
CA LYS A 39 -6.65 -0.79 -10.20
C LYS A 39 -7.20 -1.26 -8.85
N LEU A 40 -6.36 -1.86 -8.01
CA LEU A 40 -6.76 -2.26 -6.65
C LEU A 40 -7.20 -1.06 -5.81
N LEU A 41 -6.43 0.03 -5.81
CA LEU A 41 -6.79 1.22 -5.03
C LEU A 41 -7.99 1.96 -5.62
N MET A 42 -8.20 1.87 -6.94
CA MET A 42 -9.45 2.33 -7.55
C MET A 42 -10.65 1.57 -7.01
N ALA A 43 -10.57 0.23 -6.95
CA ALA A 43 -11.63 -0.59 -6.38
C ALA A 43 -11.86 -0.29 -4.89
N VAL A 44 -10.79 -0.15 -4.10
CA VAL A 44 -10.87 0.25 -2.68
C VAL A 44 -11.61 1.59 -2.52
N ASN A 45 -11.26 2.60 -3.33
CA ASN A 45 -11.94 3.89 -3.29
C ASN A 45 -13.41 3.80 -3.72
N ASN A 46 -13.72 2.99 -4.73
CA ASN A 46 -15.09 2.81 -5.23
C ASN A 46 -15.99 2.14 -4.18
N GLU A 47 -15.44 1.24 -3.37
CA GLU A 47 -16.14 0.64 -2.22
C GLU A 47 -16.17 1.57 -0.98
N GLY A 48 -15.63 2.80 -1.08
CA GLY A 48 -15.58 3.74 0.04
C GLY A 48 -14.62 3.37 1.18
N ILE A 49 -13.79 2.33 0.98
CA ILE A 49 -12.87 1.83 2.00
C ILE A 49 -11.73 2.84 2.23
N GLN A 50 -11.58 3.29 3.46
CA GLN A 50 -10.47 4.16 3.85
C GLN A 50 -9.15 3.40 3.87
N TRP A 51 -8.07 4.10 3.52
CA TRP A 51 -6.73 3.54 3.52
C TRP A 51 -5.68 4.60 3.82
N GLU A 52 -4.53 4.16 4.33
CA GLU A 52 -3.45 5.03 4.77
C GLU A 52 -2.08 4.44 4.43
N VAL A 53 -1.11 5.30 4.16
CA VAL A 53 0.30 4.87 4.04
C VAL A 53 0.84 4.66 5.44
N VAL A 54 1.12 3.41 5.79
CA VAL A 54 1.50 3.01 7.16
C VAL A 54 2.99 2.74 7.31
N ARG A 55 3.72 2.58 6.20
CA ARG A 55 5.17 2.40 6.21
C ARG A 55 5.79 2.85 4.91
N ILE A 56 6.98 3.45 5.01
CA ILE A 56 7.79 3.87 3.87
C ILE A 56 9.21 3.32 4.07
N TRP A 57 9.78 2.74 3.01
CA TRP A 57 11.19 2.41 2.88
C TRP A 57 11.81 3.38 1.88
N GLU A 58 12.46 4.42 2.39
CA GLU A 58 12.92 5.56 1.58
C GLU A 58 13.94 5.13 0.52
N GLN A 59 14.92 4.34 0.93
CA GLN A 59 15.97 3.79 0.04
C GLN A 59 15.51 2.53 -0.73
N GLY A 60 14.22 2.19 -0.68
CA GLY A 60 13.68 1.02 -1.36
C GLY A 60 13.60 1.19 -2.87
N ASP A 61 14.01 0.17 -3.60
CA ASP A 61 13.99 0.05 -5.05
C ASP A 61 12.87 -0.90 -5.55
N ARG A 62 12.81 -1.13 -6.87
CA ARG A 62 11.84 -2.08 -7.47
C ARG A 62 12.12 -3.51 -7.02
N GLU A 63 13.36 -3.87 -6.75
CA GLU A 63 13.67 -5.21 -6.26
C GLU A 63 13.14 -5.43 -4.85
N LEU A 64 13.30 -4.46 -3.95
CA LEU A 64 12.73 -4.51 -2.61
C LEU A 64 11.21 -4.66 -2.67
N GLU A 65 10.53 -3.90 -3.53
CA GLU A 65 9.09 -4.03 -3.73
C GLU A 65 8.70 -5.46 -4.11
N ARG A 66 9.39 -6.05 -5.10
CA ARG A 66 9.17 -7.43 -5.54
C ARG A 66 9.45 -8.43 -4.43
N ARG A 67 10.56 -8.27 -3.69
CA ARG A 67 10.93 -9.13 -2.55
C ARG A 67 9.84 -9.11 -1.47
N LEU A 68 9.33 -7.93 -1.12
CA LEU A 68 8.28 -7.78 -0.11
C LEU A 68 6.95 -8.40 -0.57
N LYS A 69 6.55 -8.19 -1.84
CA LYS A 69 5.35 -8.83 -2.41
C LYS A 69 5.45 -10.35 -2.42
N ASN A 70 6.60 -10.89 -2.82
CA ASN A 70 6.82 -12.33 -2.91
C ASN A 70 6.77 -13.04 -1.55
N ARG A 71 7.09 -12.34 -0.45
CA ARG A 71 6.95 -12.90 0.89
C ARG A 71 5.50 -13.20 1.28
N LYS A 72 4.50 -12.60 0.60
CA LYS A 72 3.05 -12.73 0.90
C LYS A 72 2.69 -12.51 2.39
N LYS A 73 3.52 -11.75 3.12
CA LYS A 73 3.40 -11.47 4.56
C LYS A 73 3.22 -9.98 4.84
N SER A 74 2.48 -9.27 3.99
CA SER A 74 2.26 -7.82 4.11
C SER A 74 1.77 -7.39 5.49
N ARG A 75 0.94 -8.24 6.15
CA ARG A 75 0.48 -8.03 7.53
C ARG A 75 1.63 -7.88 8.54
N CYS A 76 2.71 -8.65 8.41
CA CYS A 76 3.87 -8.58 9.31
C CYS A 76 4.67 -7.27 9.14
N PHE A 77 4.52 -6.60 7.99
CA PHE A 77 5.16 -5.31 7.72
C PHE A 77 4.25 -4.12 8.05
N CYS A 78 2.98 -4.35 8.36
CA CYS A 78 2.03 -3.31 8.69
C CYS A 78 2.10 -3.00 10.19
N PRO A 79 2.48 -1.78 10.62
CA PRO A 79 2.48 -1.43 12.04
C PRO A 79 1.08 -1.44 12.64
N VAL A 80 0.05 -1.07 11.88
CA VAL A 80 -1.36 -1.10 12.36
C VAL A 80 -1.78 -2.54 12.70
N CYS A 81 -1.58 -3.49 11.79
CA CYS A 81 -1.96 -4.88 12.04
C CYS A 81 -1.07 -5.59 13.07
N ARG A 82 0.14 -5.08 13.34
CA ARG A 82 1.06 -5.61 14.34
C ARG A 82 0.81 -5.04 15.73
N ASN A 83 0.17 -3.88 15.84
CA ASN A 83 -0.14 -3.26 17.14
C ASN A 83 -1.52 -3.65 17.68
N ASN A 84 -2.40 -4.27 16.87
CA ASN A 84 -3.70 -4.80 17.29
C ASN A 84 -3.60 -6.15 18.04
N HIS A 85 -2.62 -6.29 18.94
CA HIS A 85 -2.44 -7.47 19.80
C HIS A 85 -3.05 -7.27 21.17
#